data_AF-A0A5M8QUR4-F1
#
_entry.id   AF-A0A5M8QUR4-F1
#
_cell.length_a   1.000
_cell.length_b   1.000
_cell.length_c   1.000
_cell.angle_alpha   90.00
_cell.angle_beta   90.00
_cell.angle_gamma   90.00
#
_symmetry.space_group_name_H-M   'P 1'
#
loop_
_entity.id
_entity.type
_entity.pdbx_description
1 polymer ?
#
loop_
_entity_poly.entity_id
_entity_poly.type
_entity_poly.pdbx_seq_one_letter_code
_entity_poly.pdbx_strand_id
1 'polypeptide(L)'
;MHTKKIYLVWLSLSLLAFGCEPEKLERGKEMAVEAERHKVKRITQEDMEKQAILAGDTIIRLVEGAFLQLAEGQPQAQALFVAQPDKLPTVSSILQRYNATLTRTSFASEAEAQAYQRQAQGSSSEAQSKASAELQVREGVVQYQRPIEIRRRNCASCDEPSLLDYTATSLDQLRVFSAQGKPDGFAEGQLRGVWKISFPREKLIEQITLKTKPSRRGKLFSKTPDSTAKR
;
A
#
# COMPACT_ATOMS: atom_id res chain seq x y z
N MET A 1 9.63 65.18 -50.21
CA MET A 1 9.23 65.29 -48.77
C MET A 1 8.44 64.07 -48.24
N HIS A 2 8.45 62.89 -48.89
CA HIS A 2 7.70 61.71 -48.42
C HIS A 2 8.48 60.73 -47.54
N THR A 3 9.82 60.73 -47.59
CA THR A 3 10.66 59.81 -46.82
C THR A 3 10.65 60.06 -45.31
N LYS A 4 10.49 61.31 -44.86
CA LYS A 4 10.42 61.65 -43.42
C LYS A 4 9.14 61.14 -42.72
N LYS A 5 8.02 60.97 -43.45
CA LYS A 5 6.75 60.47 -42.87
C LYS A 5 6.77 58.96 -42.61
N ILE A 6 7.51 58.20 -43.42
CA ILE A 6 7.63 56.73 -43.29
C ILE A 6 8.42 56.37 -42.02
N TYR A 7 9.50 57.11 -41.71
CA TYR A 7 10.29 56.87 -40.50
C TYR A 7 9.51 57.11 -39.21
N LEU A 8 8.61 58.09 -39.17
CA LEU A 8 7.79 58.38 -37.98
C LEU A 8 6.77 57.27 -37.70
N VAL A 9 6.17 56.68 -38.73
CA VAL A 9 5.24 55.55 -38.58
C VAL A 9 5.98 54.30 -38.09
N TRP A 10 7.16 54.01 -38.65
CA TRP A 10 7.97 52.86 -38.22
C TRP A 10 8.49 53.00 -36.79
N LEU A 11 8.85 54.22 -36.36
CA LEU A 11 9.27 54.49 -34.98
C LEU A 11 8.12 54.28 -33.98
N SER A 12 6.89 54.70 -34.34
CA SER A 12 5.71 54.49 -33.50
C SER A 12 5.31 53.01 -33.35
N LEU A 13 5.50 52.21 -34.41
CA LEU A 13 5.20 50.78 -34.39
C LEU A 13 6.25 49.99 -33.58
N SER A 14 7.51 50.43 -33.58
CA SER A 14 8.57 49.82 -32.77
C SER A 14 8.38 50.06 -31.27
N LEU A 15 7.84 51.22 -30.85
CA LEU A 15 7.58 51.47 -29.42
C LEU A 15 6.43 50.63 -28.85
N LEU A 16 5.45 50.24 -29.68
CA LEU A 16 4.35 49.38 -29.23
C LEU A 16 4.78 47.91 -29.02
N ALA A 17 5.89 47.48 -29.61
CA ALA A 17 6.39 46.11 -29.47
C ALA A 17 7.15 45.83 -28.16
N PHE A 18 7.62 46.87 -27.45
CA PHE A 18 8.39 46.72 -26.20
C PHE A 18 7.55 46.89 -24.92
N GLY A 19 6.25 47.19 -25.02
CA GLY A 19 5.38 47.45 -23.87
C GLY A 19 4.64 46.24 -23.30
N CYS A 20 4.83 45.04 -23.86
CA CYS A 20 4.13 43.84 -23.43
C CYS A 20 5.14 42.80 -22.94
N GLU A 21 5.84 43.11 -21.85
CA GLU A 21 6.60 42.10 -21.14
C GLU A 21 5.61 41.33 -20.26
N PRO A 22 5.28 40.06 -20.57
CA PRO A 22 4.30 39.32 -19.81
C PRO A 22 4.79 39.18 -18.37
N GLU A 23 3.97 39.66 -17.44
CA GLU A 23 4.23 39.59 -16.01
C GLU A 23 4.57 38.14 -15.64
N LYS A 24 5.80 37.91 -15.16
CA LYS A 24 6.27 36.58 -14.80
C LYS A 24 5.44 36.10 -13.60
N LEU A 25 4.51 35.18 -13.85
CA LEU A 25 3.76 34.48 -12.80
C LEU A 25 4.73 33.89 -11.77
N GLU A 26 4.86 34.53 -10.61
CA GLU A 26 5.77 34.11 -9.52
C GLU A 26 5.49 32.66 -9.05
N ARG A 27 4.29 32.14 -9.36
CA ARG A 27 3.82 30.80 -9.00
C ARG A 27 3.69 29.82 -10.17
N GLY A 28 4.29 30.08 -11.34
CA GLY A 28 4.16 29.20 -12.51
C GLY A 28 4.52 27.74 -12.25
N LYS A 29 5.51 27.48 -11.38
CA LYS A 29 5.87 26.11 -10.94
C LYS A 29 4.81 25.47 -10.03
N GLU A 30 4.18 26.26 -9.16
CA GLU A 30 3.12 25.78 -8.27
C GLU A 30 1.85 25.46 -9.07
N MET A 31 1.50 26.33 -10.03
CA MET A 31 0.36 26.11 -10.92
C MET A 31 0.56 24.94 -11.88
N ALA A 32 1.79 24.71 -12.36
CA ALA A 32 2.10 23.50 -13.15
C ALA A 32 1.91 22.22 -12.31
N VAL A 33 2.39 22.23 -11.06
CA VAL A 33 2.20 21.10 -10.13
C VAL A 33 0.73 20.91 -9.77
N GLU A 34 -0.04 21.99 -9.62
CA GLU A 34 -1.47 21.94 -9.34
C GLU A 34 -2.26 21.43 -10.56
N ALA A 35 -1.93 21.89 -11.77
CA ALA A 35 -2.50 21.40 -13.02
C ALA A 35 -2.20 19.91 -13.25
N GLU A 36 -0.98 19.45 -12.96
CA GLU A 36 -0.64 18.02 -13.00
C GLU A 36 -1.44 17.19 -11.97
N ARG A 37 -1.74 17.77 -10.80
CA ARG A 37 -2.57 17.13 -9.77
C ARG A 37 -4.05 17.05 -10.16
N HIS A 38 -4.54 17.99 -10.97
CA HIS A 38 -5.91 18.02 -11.48
C HIS A 38 -6.10 17.24 -12.80
N LYS A 39 -5.02 16.71 -13.39
CA LYS A 39 -5.14 15.83 -14.56
C LYS A 39 -5.84 14.53 -14.15
N VAL A 40 -7.03 14.31 -14.70
CA VAL A 40 -7.81 13.09 -14.49
C VAL A 40 -7.00 11.90 -15.00
N LYS A 41 -6.34 11.18 -14.09
CA LYS A 41 -5.65 9.93 -14.42
C LYS A 41 -6.71 8.85 -14.55
N ARG A 42 -6.77 8.21 -15.72
CA ARG A 42 -7.56 6.98 -15.88
C ARG A 42 -6.89 5.90 -15.02
N ILE A 43 -7.61 5.40 -14.03
CA ILE A 43 -7.12 4.33 -13.15
C ILE A 43 -7.26 3.03 -13.93
N THR A 44 -6.13 2.38 -14.21
CA THR A 44 -6.11 1.09 -14.92
C THR A 44 -6.31 -0.06 -13.94
N GLN A 45 -6.54 -1.27 -14.47
CA GLN A 45 -6.57 -2.48 -13.66
C GLN A 45 -5.22 -2.75 -13.00
N GLU A 46 -4.13 -2.56 -13.75
CA GLU A 46 -2.75 -2.71 -13.26
C GLU A 46 -2.46 -1.78 -12.08
N ASP A 47 -2.96 -0.54 -12.11
CA ASP A 47 -2.82 0.40 -10.99
C ASP A 47 -3.52 -0.12 -9.72
N MET A 48 -4.70 -0.72 -9.87
CA MET A 48 -5.45 -1.31 -8.75
C MET A 48 -4.75 -2.54 -8.20
N GLU A 49 -4.27 -3.43 -9.05
CA GLU A 49 -3.51 -4.63 -8.65
C GLU A 49 -2.22 -4.24 -7.94
N LYS A 50 -1.46 -3.29 -8.48
CA LYS A 50 -0.24 -2.76 -7.86
C LYS A 50 -0.53 -2.14 -6.49
N GLN A 51 -1.60 -1.36 -6.37
CA GLN A 51 -1.98 -0.77 -5.09
C GLN A 51 -2.45 -1.84 -4.09
N ALA A 52 -3.15 -2.88 -4.55
CA ALA A 52 -3.56 -4.02 -3.73
C ALA A 52 -2.35 -4.83 -3.23
N ILE A 53 -1.33 -5.07 -4.07
CA ILE A 53 -0.08 -5.72 -3.66
C ILE A 53 0.60 -4.90 -2.56
N LEU A 54 0.77 -3.59 -2.75
CA LEU A 54 1.39 -2.72 -1.76
C LEU A 54 0.61 -2.69 -0.44
N ALA A 55 -0.71 -2.59 -0.50
CA ALA A 55 -1.56 -2.60 0.68
C ALA A 55 -1.52 -3.96 1.39
N GLY A 56 -1.65 -5.05 0.63
CA GLY A 56 -1.58 -6.43 1.12
C GLY A 56 -0.26 -6.73 1.80
N ASP A 57 0.86 -6.41 1.16
CA ASP A 57 2.20 -6.59 1.75
C ASP A 57 2.38 -5.79 3.04
N THR A 58 1.82 -4.58 3.10
CA THR A 58 1.84 -3.76 4.31
C THR A 58 1.04 -4.42 5.43
N ILE A 59 -0.18 -4.89 5.13
CA ILE A 59 -1.03 -5.58 6.11
C ILE A 59 -0.35 -6.85 6.61
N ILE A 60 0.18 -7.70 5.72
CA ILE A 60 0.83 -8.95 6.12
C ILE A 60 2.09 -8.70 6.95
N ARG A 61 2.92 -7.71 6.59
CA ARG A 61 4.07 -7.33 7.43
C ARG A 61 3.65 -6.86 8.82
N LEU A 62 2.53 -6.14 8.93
CA LEU A 62 1.99 -5.72 10.22
C LEU A 62 1.45 -6.90 11.03
N VAL A 63 0.76 -7.85 10.38
CA VAL A 63 0.26 -9.08 11.02
C VAL A 63 1.43 -9.92 11.55
N GLU A 64 2.42 -10.22 10.71
CA GLU A 64 3.62 -11.00 11.08
C GLU A 64 4.45 -10.26 12.15
N GLY A 65 4.63 -8.94 12.00
CA GLY A 65 5.39 -8.12 12.95
C GLY A 65 4.70 -7.94 14.31
N ALA A 66 3.39 -7.73 14.32
CA ALA A 66 2.60 -7.65 15.55
C ALA A 66 2.70 -8.98 16.31
N PHE A 67 2.67 -10.12 15.62
CA PHE A 67 2.89 -11.41 16.26
C PHE A 67 4.25 -11.48 16.98
N LEU A 68 5.33 -11.08 16.31
CA LEU A 68 6.68 -11.10 16.90
C LEU A 68 6.75 -10.23 18.17
N GLN A 69 6.10 -9.07 18.17
CA GLN A 69 6.01 -8.20 19.36
C GLN A 69 5.17 -8.84 20.48
N LEU A 70 4.03 -9.47 20.14
CA LEU A 70 3.15 -10.10 21.11
C LEU A 70 3.74 -11.36 21.73
N ALA A 71 4.59 -12.08 20.97
CA ALA A 71 5.32 -13.26 21.42
C ALA A 71 6.19 -12.99 22.66
N GLU A 72 6.55 -11.73 22.91
CA GLU A 72 7.47 -11.32 23.96
C GLU A 72 6.76 -10.90 25.27
N GLY A 73 5.45 -10.60 25.26
CA GLY A 73 4.86 -9.89 26.40
C GLY A 73 3.50 -10.37 26.91
N GLN A 74 2.61 -10.94 26.07
CA GLN A 74 1.21 -11.12 26.47
C GLN A 74 0.57 -12.41 25.92
N PRO A 75 0.31 -13.44 26.76
CA PRO A 75 -0.25 -14.72 26.31
C PRO A 75 -1.68 -14.59 25.74
N GLN A 76 -2.51 -13.71 26.29
CA GLN A 76 -3.87 -13.47 25.79
C GLN A 76 -3.87 -12.89 24.36
N ALA A 77 -2.95 -11.96 24.07
CA ALA A 77 -2.83 -11.36 22.75
C ALA A 77 -2.26 -12.35 21.72
N GLN A 78 -1.38 -13.26 22.15
CA GLN A 78 -0.93 -14.35 21.30
C GLN A 78 -2.10 -15.30 20.96
N ALA A 79 -2.95 -15.66 21.94
CA ALA A 79 -4.12 -16.49 21.70
C ALA A 79 -5.10 -15.83 20.72
N LEU A 80 -5.28 -14.50 20.84
CA LEU A 80 -6.08 -13.72 19.90
C LEU A 80 -5.49 -13.77 18.48
N PHE A 81 -4.17 -13.68 18.32
CA PHE A 81 -3.52 -13.80 17.01
C PHE A 81 -3.79 -15.16 16.35
N VAL A 82 -3.66 -16.24 17.12
CA VAL A 82 -3.89 -17.60 16.63
C VAL A 82 -5.33 -17.78 16.18
N ALA A 83 -6.29 -17.31 16.98
CA ALA A 83 -7.70 -17.46 16.69
C ALA A 83 -8.15 -16.53 15.55
N GLN A 84 -7.82 -15.24 15.64
CA GLN A 84 -8.43 -14.15 14.88
C GLN A 84 -7.41 -13.01 14.64
N PRO A 85 -6.47 -13.17 13.68
CA PRO A 85 -5.41 -12.19 13.43
C PRO A 85 -5.93 -10.84 12.92
N ASP A 86 -7.12 -10.83 12.33
CA ASP A 86 -7.85 -9.64 11.86
C ASP A 86 -8.30 -8.73 13.01
N LYS A 87 -8.55 -9.29 14.20
CA LYS A 87 -9.01 -8.53 15.38
C LYS A 87 -7.91 -7.88 16.19
N LEU A 88 -6.64 -8.08 15.81
CA LEU A 88 -5.54 -7.36 16.45
C LEU A 88 -5.73 -5.84 16.25
N PRO A 89 -5.56 -4.99 17.28
CA PRO A 89 -5.81 -3.54 17.16
C PRO A 89 -5.04 -2.88 16.02
N THR A 90 -3.76 -3.22 15.87
CA THR A 90 -2.92 -2.70 14.78
C THR A 90 -3.43 -3.14 13.41
N VAL A 91 -3.85 -4.39 13.27
CA VAL A 91 -4.30 -5.00 12.01
C VAL A 91 -5.71 -4.51 11.65
N SER A 92 -6.64 -4.54 12.60
CA SER A 92 -8.01 -4.08 12.42
C SER A 92 -8.07 -2.63 11.95
N SER A 93 -7.23 -1.74 12.50
CA SER A 93 -7.20 -0.33 12.08
C SER A 93 -6.82 -0.14 10.60
N ILE A 94 -5.88 -0.96 10.09
CA ILE A 94 -5.49 -0.89 8.68
C ILE A 94 -6.51 -1.60 7.79
N LEU A 95 -7.07 -2.73 8.22
CA LEU A 95 -8.15 -3.42 7.50
C LEU A 95 -9.37 -2.50 7.34
N GLN A 96 -9.78 -1.81 8.40
CA GLN A 96 -10.87 -0.82 8.36
C GLN A 96 -10.59 0.33 7.39
N ARG A 97 -9.35 0.83 7.32
CA ARG A 97 -8.97 1.90 6.38
C ARG A 97 -9.24 1.49 4.93
N TYR A 98 -9.00 0.23 4.58
CA TYR A 98 -9.22 -0.30 3.24
C TYR A 98 -10.59 -0.96 3.07
N ASN A 99 -11.40 -1.06 4.13
CA ASN A 99 -12.58 -1.93 4.21
C ASN A 99 -12.28 -3.36 3.72
N ALA A 100 -11.11 -3.88 4.10
CA ALA A 100 -10.59 -5.15 3.62
C ALA A 100 -10.88 -6.29 4.60
N THR A 101 -11.02 -7.50 4.07
CA THR A 101 -11.19 -8.72 4.88
C THR A 101 -9.96 -9.61 4.77
N LEU A 102 -9.36 -9.95 5.90
CA LEU A 102 -8.21 -10.86 5.99
C LEU A 102 -8.69 -12.27 6.30
N THR A 103 -8.23 -13.25 5.53
CA THR A 103 -8.44 -14.67 5.80
C THR A 103 -7.12 -15.43 5.70
N ARG A 104 -7.00 -16.47 6.53
CA ARG A 104 -5.86 -17.37 6.55
C ARG A 104 -6.34 -18.76 6.17
N THR A 105 -5.67 -19.40 5.22
CA THR A 105 -5.94 -20.79 4.84
C THR A 105 -4.68 -21.62 5.06
N SER A 106 -4.77 -22.71 5.80
CA SER A 106 -3.68 -23.68 5.99
C SER A 106 -3.82 -24.84 5.00
N PHE A 107 -2.70 -25.36 4.54
CA PHE A 107 -2.65 -26.59 3.74
C PHE A 107 -2.63 -27.82 4.65
N ALA A 108 -3.47 -28.80 4.34
CA ALA A 108 -3.54 -30.05 5.10
C ALA A 108 -2.34 -30.96 4.79
N SER A 109 -1.75 -30.85 3.60
CA SER A 109 -0.63 -31.69 3.16
C SER A 109 0.37 -30.93 2.29
N GLU A 110 1.57 -31.47 2.16
CA GLU A 110 2.59 -30.93 1.24
C GLU A 110 2.14 -31.02 -0.23
N ALA A 111 1.38 -32.06 -0.59
CA ALA A 111 0.83 -32.21 -1.94
C ALA A 111 -0.11 -31.04 -2.30
N GLU A 112 -0.92 -30.57 -1.35
CA GLU A 112 -1.79 -29.40 -1.52
C GLU A 112 -0.99 -28.11 -1.68
N ALA A 113 0.06 -27.94 -0.87
CA ALA A 113 0.98 -26.81 -0.98
C ALA A 113 1.68 -26.78 -2.36
N GLN A 114 2.15 -27.93 -2.84
CA GLN A 114 2.75 -28.05 -4.17
C GLN A 114 1.75 -27.78 -5.29
N ALA A 115 0.50 -28.23 -5.16
CA ALA A 115 -0.56 -27.94 -6.13
C ALA A 115 -0.83 -26.43 -6.23
N TYR A 116 -0.94 -25.74 -5.09
CA TYR A 116 -1.06 -24.28 -5.05
C TYR A 116 0.13 -23.59 -5.70
N GLN A 117 1.35 -24.02 -5.40
CA GLN A 117 2.56 -23.43 -5.98
C GLN A 117 2.60 -23.58 -7.51
N ARG A 118 2.22 -24.76 -8.04
CA ARG A 118 2.13 -24.98 -9.49
C ARG A 118 1.06 -24.10 -10.14
N GLN A 119 -0.09 -23.93 -9.50
CA GLN A 119 -1.15 -23.05 -9.97
C GLN A 119 -0.67 -21.58 -10.00
N ALA A 120 -0.03 -21.11 -8.93
CA ALA A 120 0.50 -19.76 -8.85
C ALA A 120 1.60 -19.50 -9.91
N GLN A 121 2.47 -20.47 -10.17
CA GLN A 121 3.53 -20.38 -11.18
C GLN A 121 2.99 -20.43 -12.61
N GLY A 122 1.89 -21.15 -12.87
CA GLY A 122 1.25 -21.19 -14.19
C GLY A 122 0.69 -19.83 -14.64
N SER A 123 0.45 -18.91 -13.71
CA SER A 123 -0.12 -17.58 -13.96
C SER A 123 0.93 -16.46 -14.09
N SER A 124 2.20 -16.71 -13.75
CA SER A 124 3.25 -15.68 -13.78
C SER A 124 4.57 -16.24 -14.32
N SER A 125 5.11 -15.66 -15.40
CA SER A 125 6.36 -16.11 -16.03
C SER A 125 7.64 -15.84 -15.22
N GLU A 126 7.53 -15.26 -14.02
CA GLU A 126 8.67 -15.04 -13.12
C GLU A 126 8.52 -15.90 -11.87
N ALA A 127 9.17 -17.06 -11.91
CA ALA A 127 9.25 -18.00 -10.80
C ALA A 127 9.86 -17.36 -9.54
N GLN A 128 9.03 -17.11 -8.54
CA GLN A 128 9.35 -17.13 -7.10
C GLN A 128 8.06 -16.94 -6.31
N SER A 129 8.04 -17.32 -5.02
CA SER A 129 6.91 -17.25 -4.08
C SER A 129 6.44 -15.82 -3.73
N LYS A 130 6.38 -14.95 -4.73
CA LYS A 130 5.99 -13.56 -4.61
C LYS A 130 4.48 -13.47 -4.39
N ALA A 131 4.08 -12.49 -3.58
CA ALA A 131 2.67 -12.16 -3.41
C ALA A 131 2.04 -11.81 -4.76
N SER A 132 0.80 -12.22 -4.97
CA SER A 132 0.02 -11.94 -6.17
C SER A 132 -1.23 -11.15 -5.81
N ALA A 133 -1.75 -10.37 -6.75
CA ALA A 133 -3.08 -9.79 -6.65
C ALA A 133 -3.79 -9.94 -7.99
N GLU A 134 -5.06 -10.30 -7.94
CA GLU A 134 -5.91 -10.49 -9.10
C GLU A 134 -7.23 -9.77 -8.88
N LEU A 135 -7.63 -8.95 -9.85
CA LEU A 135 -8.93 -8.29 -9.83
C LEU A 135 -10.03 -9.28 -10.27
N GLN A 136 -10.94 -9.60 -9.36
CA GLN A 136 -12.16 -10.34 -9.70
C GLN A 136 -13.26 -9.36 -10.11
N VAL A 137 -13.29 -9.05 -11.41
CA VAL A 137 -14.16 -8.04 -12.01
C VAL A 137 -15.64 -8.29 -11.71
N ARG A 138 -16.08 -9.55 -11.66
CA ARG A 138 -17.49 -9.92 -11.42
C ARG A 138 -17.99 -9.55 -10.04
N GLU A 139 -17.10 -9.55 -9.05
CA GLU A 139 -17.44 -9.34 -7.65
C GLU A 139 -17.08 -7.92 -7.18
N GLY A 140 -16.43 -7.12 -8.03
CA GLY A 140 -15.97 -5.79 -7.65
C GLY A 140 -14.91 -5.80 -6.54
N VAL A 141 -14.21 -6.91 -6.37
CA VAL A 141 -13.15 -7.09 -5.36
C VAL A 141 -11.82 -7.40 -6.03
N VAL A 142 -10.75 -6.88 -5.45
CA VAL A 142 -9.38 -7.29 -5.77
C VAL A 142 -8.94 -8.27 -4.70
N GLN A 143 -8.59 -9.48 -5.10
CA GLN A 143 -8.07 -10.50 -4.20
C GLN A 143 -6.54 -10.46 -4.22
N TYR A 144 -5.95 -10.20 -3.06
CA TYR A 144 -4.52 -10.35 -2.83
C TYR A 144 -4.26 -11.70 -2.16
N GLN A 145 -3.21 -12.39 -2.59
CA GLN A 145 -2.78 -13.65 -2.03
C GLN A 145 -1.28 -13.64 -1.74
N ARG A 146 -0.90 -14.13 -0.56
CA ARG A 146 0.50 -14.27 -0.17
C ARG A 146 0.77 -15.63 0.47
N PRO A 147 1.73 -16.41 -0.07
CA PRO A 147 2.16 -17.67 0.53
C PRO A 147 2.62 -17.48 1.97
N ILE A 148 2.27 -18.43 2.84
CA ILE A 148 2.73 -18.51 4.23
C ILE A 148 3.79 -19.59 4.29
N GLU A 149 5.03 -19.18 4.47
CA GLU A 149 6.18 -20.07 4.60
C GLU A 149 6.61 -20.16 6.06
N ILE A 150 7.12 -21.31 6.46
CA ILE A 150 7.80 -21.46 7.75
C ILE A 150 9.05 -20.60 7.73
N ARG A 151 9.17 -19.71 8.71
CA ARG A 151 10.33 -18.84 8.85
C ARG A 151 11.09 -19.12 10.13
N ARG A 152 12.41 -18.97 10.06
CA ARG A 152 13.26 -18.95 11.24
C ARG A 152 13.11 -17.62 11.98
N ARG A 153 12.87 -17.70 13.29
CA ARG A 153 12.93 -16.59 14.22
C ARG A 153 14.32 -16.55 14.83
N ASN A 154 15.02 -15.45 14.59
CA ASN A 154 16.24 -15.11 15.30
C ASN A 154 15.85 -14.19 16.46
N CYS A 155 15.66 -14.74 17.65
CA CYS A 155 15.54 -13.93 18.87
C CYS A 155 16.92 -13.80 19.49
N ALA A 156 17.34 -12.56 19.78
CA ALA A 156 18.62 -12.29 20.43
C ALA A 156 18.72 -12.94 21.83
N SER A 157 17.59 -13.28 22.44
CA SER A 157 17.47 -13.90 23.77
C SER A 157 17.15 -15.39 23.74
N CYS A 158 17.06 -16.04 22.58
CA CYS A 158 16.80 -17.47 22.50
C CYS A 158 18.10 -18.24 22.27
N ASP A 159 18.36 -19.24 23.10
CA ASP A 159 19.52 -20.12 22.96
C ASP A 159 19.47 -20.95 21.67
N GLU A 160 18.26 -21.26 21.19
CA GLU A 160 18.03 -22.02 19.96
C GLU A 160 17.11 -21.29 18.98
N PRO A 161 17.37 -21.39 17.66
CA PRO A 161 16.52 -20.80 16.64
C PRO A 161 15.16 -21.49 16.59
N SER A 162 14.08 -20.73 16.73
CA SER A 162 12.72 -21.26 16.60
C SER A 162 12.18 -21.10 15.16
N LEU A 163 11.38 -22.04 14.69
CA LEU A 163 10.65 -22.01 13.42
C LEU A 163 9.22 -21.57 13.77
N LEU A 164 8.68 -20.67 12.97
CA LEU A 164 7.35 -20.11 13.15
C LEU A 164 6.42 -20.63 12.06
N ASP A 165 5.32 -21.25 12.48
CA ASP A 165 4.22 -21.63 11.59
C ASP A 165 3.01 -20.71 11.86
N TYR A 166 2.91 -19.63 11.07
CA TYR A 166 1.80 -18.67 11.16
C TYR A 166 0.41 -19.27 10.87
N THR A 167 0.33 -20.54 10.41
CA THR A 167 -0.94 -21.24 10.16
C THR A 167 -1.44 -22.05 11.36
N ALA A 168 -0.65 -22.15 12.42
CA ALA A 168 -0.99 -22.90 13.62
C ALA A 168 -2.33 -22.48 14.24
N THR A 169 -3.05 -23.45 14.80
CA THR A 169 -4.35 -23.26 15.47
C THR A 169 -4.21 -23.15 16.99
N SER A 170 -3.04 -23.45 17.54
CA SER A 170 -2.70 -23.26 18.96
C SER A 170 -1.37 -22.52 19.12
N LEU A 171 -1.16 -21.95 20.31
CA LEU A 171 0.10 -21.25 20.64
C LEU A 171 1.31 -22.18 20.68
N ASP A 172 1.09 -23.41 21.14
CA ASP A 172 2.16 -24.40 21.23
C ASP A 172 2.60 -24.88 19.83
N GLN A 173 1.67 -24.93 18.87
CA GLN A 173 1.98 -25.28 17.48
C GLN A 173 2.61 -24.12 16.70
N LEU A 174 2.29 -22.89 17.08
CA LEU A 174 2.80 -21.68 16.42
C LEU A 174 4.31 -21.54 16.58
N ARG A 175 4.83 -21.99 17.73
CA ARG A 175 6.27 -22.13 17.97
C ARG A 175 6.61 -23.59 17.70
N VAL A 176 7.12 -23.86 16.51
CA VAL A 176 7.46 -25.23 16.07
C VAL A 176 8.66 -25.81 16.87
N PHE A 177 9.16 -25.12 17.90
CA PHE A 177 10.06 -25.70 18.89
C PHE A 177 9.64 -25.32 20.31
N SER A 178 9.23 -26.33 21.07
CA SER A 178 9.44 -26.38 22.51
C SER A 178 10.83 -26.99 22.77
N ALA A 179 11.30 -27.02 24.01
CA ALA A 179 12.57 -27.62 24.45
C ALA A 179 12.74 -29.14 24.11
N GLN A 180 11.85 -29.72 23.31
CA GLN A 180 11.71 -31.14 23.00
C GLN A 180 12.22 -31.49 21.59
N GLY A 181 12.81 -30.54 20.86
CA GLY A 181 13.44 -30.76 19.56
C GLY A 181 12.57 -30.43 18.35
N LYS A 182 13.14 -30.57 17.15
CA LYS A 182 12.49 -30.30 15.87
C LYS A 182 11.38 -31.33 15.62
N PRO A 183 10.10 -30.94 15.49
CA PRO A 183 9.07 -31.88 15.05
C PRO A 183 9.37 -32.30 13.60
N ASP A 184 9.24 -33.60 13.33
CA ASP A 184 9.46 -34.16 12.00
C ASP A 184 8.53 -33.51 10.97
N GLY A 185 9.07 -33.21 9.78
CA GLY A 185 8.31 -32.69 8.64
C GLY A 185 8.19 -31.17 8.54
N PHE A 186 8.84 -30.39 9.41
CA PHE A 186 8.91 -28.92 9.31
C PHE A 186 10.28 -28.45 8.80
N ALA A 187 10.31 -27.70 7.69
CA ALA A 187 11.53 -27.12 7.13
C ALA A 187 11.38 -25.61 6.92
N GLU A 188 12.48 -24.86 7.09
CA GLU A 188 12.51 -23.45 6.74
C GLU A 188 12.19 -23.26 5.25
N GLY A 189 11.33 -22.29 4.92
CA GLY A 189 10.86 -22.05 3.56
C GLY A 189 9.74 -22.98 3.09
N GLN A 190 9.33 -23.96 3.90
CA GLN A 190 8.21 -24.83 3.55
C GLN A 190 6.89 -24.05 3.54
N LEU A 191 6.12 -24.25 2.48
CA LEU A 191 4.81 -23.63 2.32
C LEU A 191 3.76 -24.34 3.19
N ARG A 192 3.07 -23.58 4.06
CA ARG A 192 2.07 -24.09 5.01
C ARG A 192 0.68 -23.53 4.80
N GLY A 193 0.55 -22.41 4.10
CA GLY A 193 -0.75 -21.82 3.84
C GLY A 193 -0.68 -20.59 2.95
N VAL A 194 -1.76 -19.84 2.94
CA VAL A 194 -1.93 -18.62 2.15
C VAL A 194 -2.71 -17.60 2.96
N TRP A 195 -2.20 -16.37 2.99
CA TRP A 195 -2.97 -15.21 3.36
C TRP A 195 -3.79 -14.75 2.17
N LYS A 196 -5.09 -14.52 2.36
CA LYS A 196 -5.96 -13.92 1.36
C LYS A 196 -6.55 -12.64 1.92
N ILE A 197 -6.44 -11.56 1.17
CA ILE A 197 -7.05 -10.27 1.50
C ILE A 197 -7.96 -9.84 0.37
N SER A 198 -9.22 -9.58 0.68
CA SER A 198 -10.17 -9.03 -0.29
C SER A 198 -10.32 -7.54 -0.08
N PHE A 199 -10.07 -6.77 -1.15
CA PHE A 199 -10.21 -5.33 -1.17
C PHE A 199 -11.40 -4.92 -2.05
N PRO A 200 -12.35 -4.11 -1.54
CA PRO A 200 -13.35 -3.49 -2.40
C PRO A 200 -12.68 -2.58 -3.42
N ARG A 201 -13.06 -2.71 -4.70
CA ARG A 201 -12.50 -1.91 -5.80
C ARG A 201 -12.59 -0.40 -5.53
N GLU A 202 -13.74 0.05 -5.03
CA GLU A 202 -13.99 1.46 -4.72
C GLU A 202 -12.98 2.02 -3.73
N LYS A 203 -12.60 1.23 -2.72
CA LYS A 203 -11.63 1.66 -1.71
C LYS A 203 -10.21 1.73 -2.24
N LEU A 204 -9.82 0.86 -3.15
CA LEU A 204 -8.53 0.98 -3.83
C LEU A 204 -8.48 2.21 -4.73
N ILE A 205 -9.55 2.49 -5.47
CA ILE A 205 -9.70 3.71 -6.28
C ILE A 205 -9.58 4.96 -5.40
N GLU A 206 -10.25 4.98 -4.24
CA GLU A 206 -10.14 6.06 -3.26
C GLU A 206 -8.68 6.27 -2.82
N GLN A 207 -7.94 5.19 -2.52
CA GLN A 207 -6.54 5.30 -2.09
C GLN A 207 -5.58 5.74 -3.21
N ILE A 208 -5.85 5.36 -4.46
CA ILE A 208 -5.08 5.82 -5.62
C ILE A 208 -5.31 7.33 -5.84
N THR A 209 -6.56 7.78 -5.71
CA THR A 209 -6.96 9.18 -5.92
C THR A 209 -6.60 10.10 -4.75
N LEU A 210 -6.63 9.63 -3.50
CA LEU A 210 -6.34 10.41 -2.30
C LEU A 210 -4.87 10.84 -2.14
N LYS A 211 -3.94 10.27 -2.91
CA LYS A 211 -2.52 10.69 -2.92
C LYS A 211 -2.31 12.14 -3.40
N THR A 212 -3.37 12.88 -3.75
CA THR A 212 -3.33 14.27 -4.23
C THR A 212 -3.85 15.30 -3.23
N LYS A 213 -3.90 15.04 -1.91
CA LYS A 213 -4.29 16.10 -0.95
C LYS A 213 -3.37 17.33 -1.09
N PRO A 214 -3.92 18.54 -1.21
CA PRO A 214 -3.14 19.75 -1.41
C PRO A 214 -2.21 19.99 -0.22
N SER A 215 -0.98 20.40 -0.51
CA SER A 215 -0.03 20.87 0.49
C SER A 215 -0.67 21.98 1.32
N ARG A 216 -0.79 21.79 2.64
CA ARG A 216 -1.23 22.84 3.59
C ARG A 216 -0.22 23.98 3.75
N ARG A 217 0.92 23.94 3.05
CA ARG A 217 2.01 24.91 3.23
C ARG A 217 1.68 26.33 2.71
N GLY A 218 0.53 26.52 2.05
CA GLY A 218 0.01 27.84 1.65
C GLY A 218 -1.03 28.46 2.60
N LYS A 219 -1.49 27.75 3.65
CA LYS A 219 -2.60 28.23 4.51
C LYS A 219 -2.19 29.12 5.69
N LEU A 220 -0.91 29.50 5.81
CA LEU A 220 -0.41 30.29 6.94
C LEU A 220 -0.49 31.82 6.75
N PHE A 221 -0.87 32.32 5.56
CA PHE A 221 -0.82 33.76 5.25
C PHE A 221 -2.06 34.37 4.58
N SER A 222 -3.25 33.77 4.74
CA SER A 222 -4.51 34.48 4.45
C SER A 222 -5.19 34.90 5.74
N LYS A 223 -4.57 35.84 6.47
CA LYS A 223 -5.32 36.75 7.35
C LYS A 223 -5.93 37.82 6.44
N THR A 224 -7.10 37.56 5.88
CA THR A 224 -7.97 38.67 5.46
C THR A 224 -8.67 39.17 6.73
N PRO A 225 -8.46 40.42 7.16
CA PRO A 225 -9.23 40.98 8.24
C PRO A 225 -10.68 41.21 7.76
N ASP A 226 -11.63 40.70 8.52
CA ASP A 226 -13.04 41.09 8.45
C ASP A 226 -13.14 42.61 8.60
N SER A 227 -13.43 43.29 7.49
CA SER A 227 -13.83 44.70 7.50
C SER A 227 -15.09 44.86 6.67
N THR A 228 -16.21 44.36 7.18
CA THR A 228 -17.54 44.94 6.91
C THR A 228 -18.52 44.58 8.03
N ALA A 229 -18.22 45.02 9.25
CA ALA A 229 -19.28 45.40 10.18
C ALA A 229 -19.55 46.90 9.97
N LYS A 230 -20.55 47.22 9.15
CA LYS A 230 -21.18 48.55 9.15
C LYS A 230 -22.57 48.41 9.75
N ARG A 231 -22.80 49.32 10.70
CA ARG A 231 -24.04 49.71 11.38
C ARG A 231 -25.32 49.50 10.58
#